data_AF-A3M040-F1
#
_entry.id   AF-A3M040-F1
#
_cell.length_a   1.000
_cell.length_b   1.000
_cell.length_c   1.000
_cell.angle_alpha   90.00
_cell.angle_beta   90.00
_cell.angle_gamma   90.00
#
_symmetry.space_group_name_H-M   'P 1'
#
loop_
_entity.id
_entity.type
_entity.pdbx_description
1 polymer ?
#
loop_
_entity_poly.entity_id
_entity_poly.type
_entity_poly.pdbx_seq_one_letter_code
_entity_poly.pdbx_strand_id
1 'polypeptide(L)'
;MSAFGKIKCYLACFLLFYTFYLHDYKCHQVRESSPFDVGALIQPAQPYHNYVCGSLQTGSNNVHAFLDRTIHAHPLFIKYEGAQKLALLRQTYATYLFPVLKPVLQAVDFVEFHVVEHFDHQFHRVKALLVGAEEKVEEVKEAVEEAAE
;
A
#
# COMPACT_ATOMS: atom_id res chain seq x y z
N MET A 1 -28.35 -12.88 5.17
CA MET A 1 -26.87 -12.83 5.20
C MET A 1 -26.42 -12.11 6.47
N SER A 2 -25.79 -12.83 7.40
CA SER A 2 -25.31 -12.27 8.68
C SER A 2 -24.37 -11.06 8.47
N ALA A 3 -24.44 -10.07 9.35
CA ALA A 3 -23.60 -8.86 9.31
C ALA A 3 -22.09 -9.19 9.25
N PHE A 4 -21.67 -10.28 9.90
CA PHE A 4 -20.28 -10.78 9.84
C PHE A 4 -19.86 -11.21 8.44
N GLY A 5 -20.77 -11.76 7.63
CA GLY A 5 -20.48 -12.11 6.24
C GLY A 5 -20.28 -10.88 5.36
N LYS A 6 -21.06 -9.81 5.62
CA LYS A 6 -20.93 -8.54 4.89
C LYS A 6 -19.59 -7.86 5.20
N ILE A 7 -19.19 -7.80 6.47
CA ILE A 7 -17.91 -7.19 6.88
C ILE A 7 -16.71 -7.90 6.24
N LYS A 8 -16.70 -9.24 6.24
CA LYS A 8 -15.63 -10.01 5.58
C LYS A 8 -15.57 -9.74 4.08
N CYS A 9 -16.72 -9.65 3.43
CA CYS A 9 -16.80 -9.33 2.00
C CYS A 9 -16.25 -7.92 1.71
N TYR A 10 -16.67 -6.91 2.50
CA TYR A 10 -16.14 -5.55 2.35
C TYR A 10 -14.63 -5.49 2.59
N LEU A 11 -14.12 -6.18 3.60
CA LEU A 11 -12.69 -6.22 3.88
C LEU A 11 -11.90 -6.91 2.76
N ALA A 12 -12.42 -8.01 2.21
CA ALA A 12 -11.81 -8.67 1.06
C ALA A 12 -11.82 -7.77 -0.19
N CYS A 13 -12.95 -7.11 -0.48
CA CYS A 13 -13.04 -6.15 -1.59
C CYS A 13 -12.08 -4.97 -1.41
N PHE A 14 -11.97 -4.44 -0.18
CA PHE A 14 -11.04 -3.37 0.14
C PHE A 14 -9.59 -3.81 -0.05
N LEU A 15 -9.20 -4.98 0.45
CA LEU A 15 -7.86 -5.52 0.25
C LEU A 15 -7.55 -5.73 -1.23
N LEU A 16 -8.48 -6.30 -2.00
CA LEU A 16 -8.31 -6.48 -3.44
C LEU A 16 -8.13 -5.13 -4.16
N PHE A 17 -9.00 -4.17 -3.87
CA PHE A 17 -8.90 -2.82 -4.41
C PHE A 17 -7.57 -2.15 -4.04
N TYR A 18 -7.14 -2.27 -2.79
CA TYR A 18 -5.89 -1.66 -2.33
C TYR A 18 -4.66 -2.33 -2.96
N THR A 19 -4.66 -3.65 -3.12
CA THR A 19 -3.58 -4.35 -3.85
C THR A 19 -3.51 -3.95 -5.31
N PHE A 20 -4.66 -3.75 -5.96
CA PHE A 20 -4.75 -3.24 -7.32
C PHE A 20 -4.23 -1.80 -7.43
N TYR A 21 -4.66 -0.91 -6.52
CA TYR A 21 -4.17 0.46 -6.42
C TYR A 21 -2.65 0.51 -6.23
N LEU A 22 -2.11 -0.32 -5.34
CA LEU A 22 -0.66 -0.44 -5.14
C LEU A 22 0.03 -0.92 -6.42
N HIS A 23 -0.43 -2.01 -7.02
CA HIS A 23 0.20 -2.63 -8.18
C HIS A 23 0.20 -1.72 -9.43
N ASP A 24 -0.98 -1.20 -9.80
CA ASP A 24 -1.18 -0.54 -11.10
C ASP A 24 -0.97 0.97 -11.07
N TYR A 25 -0.93 1.59 -9.89
CA TYR A 25 -0.77 3.04 -9.75
C TYR A 25 0.41 3.41 -8.86
N LYS A 26 0.40 3.04 -7.57
CA LYS A 26 1.39 3.53 -6.60
C LYS A 26 2.81 3.01 -6.90
N CYS A 27 2.96 1.71 -7.13
CA CYS A 27 4.26 1.09 -7.42
C CYS A 27 4.83 1.50 -8.78
N HIS A 28 3.98 1.83 -9.75
CA HIS A 28 4.41 2.40 -11.02
C HIS A 28 5.03 3.79 -10.82
N GLN A 29 4.36 4.64 -10.02
CA GLN A 29 4.87 5.97 -9.70
C GLN A 29 6.19 5.92 -8.92
N VAL A 30 6.31 5.02 -7.94
CA VAL A 30 7.55 4.84 -7.17
C VAL A 30 8.72 4.37 -8.04
N ARG A 31 8.43 3.56 -9.08
CA ARG A 31 9.44 3.08 -10.02
C ARG A 31 9.87 4.15 -11.03
N GLU A 32 8.97 5.06 -11.39
CA GLU A 32 9.23 6.16 -12.33
C GLU A 32 9.74 7.44 -11.64
N SER A 33 9.51 7.61 -10.34
CA SER A 33 10.04 8.72 -9.57
C SER A 33 11.56 8.62 -9.49
N SER A 34 12.25 9.43 -10.30
CA SER A 34 13.69 9.63 -10.17
C SER A 34 14.02 10.24 -8.81
N PRO A 35 15.24 10.07 -8.27
CA PRO A 35 15.65 10.68 -6.99
C PRO A 35 15.63 12.22 -6.99
N PHE A 36 15.36 12.86 -8.14
CA PHE A 36 15.22 14.31 -8.30
C PHE A 36 13.77 14.78 -8.40
N ASP A 37 12.78 13.89 -8.35
CA ASP A 37 11.38 14.29 -8.40
C ASP A 37 10.94 14.84 -7.03
N VAL A 38 10.73 16.15 -6.97
CA VAL A 38 10.39 16.90 -5.75
C VAL A 38 9.09 16.40 -5.13
N GLY A 39 8.20 15.77 -5.91
CA GLY A 39 6.98 15.13 -5.41
C GLY A 39 7.21 13.82 -4.64
N ALA A 40 8.29 13.08 -4.94
CA ALA A 40 8.64 11.85 -4.24
C ALA A 40 9.28 12.12 -2.87
N LEU A 41 9.90 13.29 -2.69
CA LEU A 41 10.51 13.70 -1.41
C LEU A 41 9.48 14.07 -0.33
N ILE A 42 8.24 14.37 -0.72
CA ILE A 42 7.19 14.92 0.17
C ILE A 42 6.24 13.83 0.69
N GLN A 43 6.35 12.59 0.22
CA GLN A 43 5.45 11.52 0.67
C GLN A 43 6.02 10.81 1.92
N PRO A 44 5.45 11.03 3.13
CA PRO A 44 5.98 10.47 4.38
C PRO A 44 6.01 8.93 4.40
N ALA A 45 5.20 8.27 3.56
CA ALA A 45 5.10 6.81 3.48
C ALA A 45 6.01 6.14 2.42
N GLN A 46 6.84 6.89 1.69
CA GLN A 46 7.73 6.37 0.64
C GLN A 46 8.58 5.15 1.02
N PRO A 47 9.28 5.10 2.16
CA PRO A 47 10.05 3.90 2.53
C PRO A 47 9.17 2.65 2.71
N TYR A 48 7.94 2.82 3.20
CA TYR A 48 6.98 1.72 3.35
C TYR A 48 6.44 1.27 1.98
N HIS A 49 6.11 2.21 1.11
CA HIS A 49 5.66 1.90 -0.25
C HIS A 49 6.76 1.18 -1.05
N ASN A 50 8.02 1.59 -0.93
CA ASN A 50 9.16 0.89 -1.55
C ASN A 50 9.25 -0.58 -1.13
N TYR A 51 9.14 -0.86 0.17
CA TYR A 51 9.17 -2.22 0.69
C TYR A 51 8.00 -3.06 0.17
N VAL A 52 6.78 -2.53 0.30
CA VAL A 52 5.54 -3.22 -0.12
C VAL A 52 5.55 -3.48 -1.63
N CYS A 53 5.99 -2.51 -2.43
CA CYS A 53 6.13 -2.67 -3.87
C CYS A 53 7.18 -3.72 -4.25
N GLY A 54 8.31 -3.80 -3.52
CA GLY A 54 9.31 -4.84 -3.73
C GLY A 54 8.75 -6.25 -3.47
N SER A 55 8.01 -6.42 -2.37
CA SER A 55 7.33 -7.69 -2.07
C SER A 55 6.26 -8.05 -3.10
N LEU A 56 5.45 -7.07 -3.49
CA LEU A 56 4.38 -7.25 -4.47
C LEU A 56 4.93 -7.62 -5.85
N GLN A 57 6.02 -6.99 -6.28
CA GLN A 57 6.71 -7.32 -7.52
C GLN A 57 7.26 -8.75 -7.49
N THR A 58 7.85 -9.16 -6.37
CA THR A 58 8.36 -10.53 -6.20
C THR A 58 7.24 -11.56 -6.31
N GLY A 59 6.11 -11.30 -5.64
CA GLY A 59 4.92 -12.14 -5.73
C GLY A 59 4.37 -12.22 -7.16
N SER A 60 4.23 -11.07 -7.82
CA SER A 60 3.79 -10.96 -9.22
C SER A 60 4.69 -11.77 -10.16
N ASN A 61 6.02 -11.64 -10.03
CA ASN A 61 6.98 -12.38 -10.84
C ASN A 61 6.83 -13.90 -10.65
N ASN A 62 6.63 -14.38 -9.43
CA ASN A 62 6.42 -15.80 -9.16
C ASN A 62 5.13 -16.32 -9.80
N VAL A 63 4.05 -15.54 -9.73
CA VAL A 63 2.77 -15.88 -10.37
C VAL A 63 2.93 -15.92 -11.88
N HIS A 64 3.59 -14.93 -12.48
CA HIS A 64 3.88 -14.92 -13.91
C HIS A 64 4.72 -16.11 -14.33
N ALA A 65 5.78 -16.45 -13.59
CA ALA A 65 6.61 -17.61 -13.87
C ALA A 65 5.83 -18.93 -13.80
N PHE A 66 4.88 -19.06 -12.87
CA PHE A 66 3.98 -20.20 -12.79
C PHE A 66 3.03 -20.25 -13.99
N LEU A 67 2.37 -19.14 -14.31
CA LEU A 67 1.46 -19.01 -15.46
C LEU A 67 2.17 -19.32 -16.77
N ASP A 68 3.40 -18.86 -16.94
CA ASP A 68 4.21 -19.11 -18.13
C ASP A 68 4.48 -20.61 -18.31
N ARG A 69 4.89 -21.28 -17.23
CA ARG A 69 5.20 -22.72 -17.25
C ARG A 69 3.98 -23.61 -17.45
N THR A 70 2.82 -23.22 -16.92
CA THR A 70 1.65 -24.10 -16.86
C THR A 70 0.59 -23.74 -17.90
N ILE A 71 0.26 -22.44 -18.03
CA ILE A 71 -0.85 -21.98 -18.86
C ILE A 71 -0.34 -21.50 -20.22
N HIS A 72 0.65 -20.62 -20.26
CA HIS A 72 1.09 -20.04 -21.53
C HIS A 72 1.83 -21.05 -22.42
N ALA A 73 2.50 -22.03 -21.81
CA ALA A 73 3.09 -23.16 -22.52
C ALA A 73 2.06 -24.22 -22.97
N HIS A 74 0.80 -24.12 -22.54
CA HIS A 74 -0.19 -25.15 -22.85
C HIS A 74 -0.61 -25.10 -24.34
N PRO A 75 -0.70 -26.24 -25.05
CA PRO A 75 -1.02 -26.26 -26.48
C PRO A 75 -2.34 -25.57 -26.85
N LEU A 76 -3.36 -25.67 -25.99
CA LEU A 76 -4.63 -24.99 -26.20
C LEU A 76 -4.52 -23.47 -26.08
N PHE A 77 -3.68 -22.96 -25.18
CA PHE A 77 -3.48 -21.53 -25.01
C PHE A 77 -2.81 -20.94 -26.25
N ILE A 78 -1.84 -21.64 -26.82
CA ILE A 78 -1.17 -21.29 -28.07
C ILE A 78 -2.16 -21.37 -29.24
N LYS A 79 -2.90 -22.49 -29.35
CA LYS A 79 -3.86 -22.73 -30.44
C LYS A 79 -4.96 -21.66 -30.52
N TYR A 80 -5.38 -21.11 -29.39
CA TYR A 80 -6.42 -20.07 -29.35
C TYR A 80 -5.88 -18.64 -29.21
N GLU A 81 -4.57 -18.46 -29.47
CA GLU A 81 -3.89 -17.16 -29.46
C GLU A 81 -4.10 -16.40 -28.14
N GLY A 82 -4.09 -17.12 -27.02
CA GLY A 82 -4.37 -16.56 -25.69
C GLY A 82 -3.48 -15.36 -25.36
N ALA A 83 -2.22 -15.39 -25.78
CA ALA A 83 -1.28 -14.28 -25.61
C ALA A 83 -1.74 -13.00 -26.33
N GLN A 84 -2.22 -13.11 -27.58
CA GLN A 84 -2.69 -11.94 -28.33
C GLN A 84 -3.98 -11.38 -27.72
N LYS A 85 -4.89 -12.23 -27.25
CA LYS A 85 -6.11 -11.79 -26.57
C LYS A 85 -5.82 -11.09 -25.24
N LEU A 86 -4.86 -11.60 -24.46
CA LEU A 86 -4.41 -10.93 -23.24
C LEU A 86 -3.73 -9.59 -23.55
N ALA A 87 -2.92 -9.51 -24.60
CA ALA A 87 -2.31 -8.26 -25.04
C ALA A 87 -3.38 -7.23 -25.46
N LEU A 88 -4.39 -7.65 -26.21
CA LEU A 88 -5.52 -6.80 -26.59
C LEU A 88 -6.28 -6.30 -25.35
N LEU A 89 -6.62 -7.19 -24.41
CA LEU A 89 -7.28 -6.81 -23.16
C LEU A 89 -6.45 -5.80 -22.35
N ARG A 90 -5.14 -6.02 -22.25
CA ARG A 90 -4.22 -5.08 -21.58
C ARG A 90 -4.20 -3.73 -22.27
N GLN A 91 -4.20 -3.72 -23.60
CA GLN A 91 -4.26 -2.48 -24.38
C GLN A 91 -5.61 -1.77 -24.18
N THR A 92 -6.73 -2.48 -24.26
CA THR A 92 -8.07 -1.91 -24.00
C THR A 92 -8.16 -1.35 -22.59
N TYR A 93 -7.63 -2.07 -21.59
CA TYR A 93 -7.55 -1.57 -20.22
C TYR A 93 -6.76 -0.26 -20.15
N ALA A 94 -5.55 -0.23 -20.70
CA ALA A 94 -4.69 0.96 -20.68
C ALA A 94 -5.30 2.15 -21.43
N THR A 95 -5.96 1.91 -22.56
CA THR A 95 -6.53 2.96 -23.41
C THR A 95 -7.85 3.52 -22.87
N TYR A 96 -8.72 2.68 -22.31
CA TYR A 96 -10.10 3.09 -21.97
C TYR A 96 -10.38 3.07 -20.48
N LEU A 97 -9.91 2.05 -19.76
CA LEU A 97 -10.29 1.85 -18.36
C LEU A 97 -9.37 2.63 -17.42
N PHE A 98 -8.06 2.53 -17.62
CA PHE A 98 -7.06 3.22 -16.81
C PHE A 98 -7.25 4.74 -16.73
N PRO A 99 -7.51 5.50 -17.82
CA PRO A 99 -7.71 6.95 -17.71
C PRO A 99 -8.95 7.31 -16.88
N VAL A 100 -9.98 6.45 -16.86
CA VAL A 100 -11.18 6.65 -16.04
C VAL A 100 -10.92 6.32 -14.58
N LEU A 101 -10.12 5.29 -14.29
CA LEU A 101 -9.74 4.94 -12.93
C LEU A 101 -8.70 5.90 -12.33
N LYS A 102 -7.80 6.45 -13.14
CA LYS A 102 -6.72 7.33 -12.70
C LYS A 102 -7.15 8.44 -11.72
N PRO A 103 -8.23 9.22 -11.96
CA PRO A 103 -8.67 10.24 -10.99
C PRO A 103 -9.15 9.64 -9.66
N VAL A 104 -9.76 8.45 -9.68
CA VAL A 104 -10.16 7.74 -8.45
C VAL A 104 -8.93 7.33 -7.66
N LEU A 105 -7.91 6.79 -8.34
CA LEU A 105 -6.64 6.39 -7.72
C LEU A 105 -5.87 7.61 -7.17
N GLN A 106 -5.91 8.75 -7.86
CA GLN A 106 -5.38 10.02 -7.36
C GLN A 106 -6.10 10.51 -6.09
N ALA A 107 -7.42 10.37 -6.03
CA ALA A 107 -8.17 10.72 -4.83
C ALA A 107 -7.81 9.80 -3.64
N VAL A 108 -7.59 8.51 -3.89
CA VAL A 108 -7.12 7.55 -2.87
C VAL A 108 -5.73 7.97 -2.35
N ASP A 109 -4.84 8.42 -3.22
CA ASP A 109 -3.51 8.90 -2.82
C ASP A 109 -3.59 10.13 -1.88
N PHE A 110 -4.48 11.07 -2.19
CA PHE A 110 -4.75 12.22 -1.32
C PHE A 110 -5.32 11.82 0.04
N VAL A 111 -6.24 10.84 0.07
CA VAL A 111 -6.77 10.30 1.33
C VAL A 111 -5.69 9.58 2.12
N GLU A 112 -4.85 8.78 1.46
CA GLU A 112 -3.72 8.07 2.07
C GLU A 112 -2.75 9.06 2.75
N PHE A 113 -2.42 10.17 2.07
CA PHE A 113 -1.59 11.24 2.63
C PHE A 113 -2.17 11.78 3.95
N HIS A 114 -3.44 12.19 3.97
CA HIS A 114 -4.06 12.74 5.17
C HIS A 114 -4.24 11.71 6.28
N VAL A 115 -4.48 10.44 5.94
CA VAL A 115 -4.54 9.36 6.92
C VAL A 115 -3.18 9.20 7.60
N VAL A 116 -2.09 9.15 6.83
CA VAL A 116 -0.74 9.04 7.38
C VAL A 116 -0.40 10.25 8.24
N GLU A 117 -0.67 11.46 7.76
CA GLU A 117 -0.45 12.71 8.50
C GLU A 117 -1.23 12.72 9.83
N HIS A 118 -2.49 12.28 9.81
CA HIS A 118 -3.30 12.20 11.02
C HIS A 118 -2.73 11.19 12.02
N PHE A 119 -2.34 10.00 11.56
CA PHE A 119 -1.75 8.98 12.43
C PHE A 119 -0.40 9.44 13.01
N ASP A 120 0.43 10.09 12.21
CA ASP A 120 1.71 10.64 12.66
C ASP A 120 1.50 11.70 13.74
N HIS A 121 0.56 12.63 13.54
CA HIS A 121 0.22 13.63 14.52
C HIS A 121 -0.31 13.02 15.84
N GLN A 122 -1.20 12.02 15.76
CA GLN A 122 -1.67 11.33 16.98
C GLN A 122 -0.54 10.57 17.67
N PHE A 123 0.32 9.90 16.92
CA PHE A 123 1.46 9.17 17.46
C PHE A 123 2.41 10.12 18.21
N HIS A 124 2.72 11.29 17.64
CA HIS A 124 3.52 12.31 18.30
C HIS A 124 2.89 12.82 19.60
N ARG A 125 1.57 13.01 19.63
CA ARG A 125 0.85 13.40 20.86
C ARG A 125 0.93 12.32 21.93
N VAL A 126 0.73 11.05 21.58
CA VAL A 126 0.85 9.93 22.52
C VAL A 126 2.28 9.80 23.03
N LYS A 127 3.28 9.92 22.15
CA LYS A 127 4.69 9.87 22.53
C LYS A 127 5.06 10.98 23.51
N ALA A 128 4.60 12.21 23.27
CA ALA A 128 4.83 13.32 24.18
C ALA A 128 4.18 13.10 25.56
N LEU A 129 2.98 12.50 25.60
CA LEU A 129 2.33 12.12 26.86
C LEU A 129 3.09 11.03 27.62
N LEU A 130 3.67 10.05 26.91
CA LEU A 130 4.47 9.00 27.51
C LEU A 130 5.78 9.54 28.10
N VAL A 131 6.50 10.39 27.37
CA VAL A 131 7.74 11.03 27.86
C VAL A 131 7.45 11.91 29.09
N GLY A 132 6.40 12.74 29.04
CA GLY A 132 6.02 13.56 30.19
C GLY A 132 5.49 12.75 31.39
N ALA A 133 5.01 11.52 31.16
CA ALA A 133 4.65 10.60 32.24
C ALA A 133 5.89 9.96 32.86
N GLU A 134 6.90 9.60 32.07
CA GLU A 134 8.18 9.07 32.56
C GLU A 134 8.93 10.11 33.42
N GLU A 135 8.98 11.37 32.98
CA GLU A 135 9.60 12.47 33.73
C GLU A 135 8.94 12.68 35.10
N LYS A 136 7.60 12.67 35.16
CA LYS A 136 6.86 12.78 36.42
C LYS A 136 7.04 11.58 37.34
N VAL A 137 7.25 10.39 36.79
CA VAL A 137 7.50 9.19 37.59
C VAL A 137 8.89 9.24 38.21
N GLU A 138 9.89 9.79 37.51
CA GLU A 138 11.22 10.05 38.10
C GLU A 138 11.15 11.13 39.19
N GLU A 139 10.48 12.26 38.96
CA GLU A 139 10.34 13.32 39.98
C GLU A 139 9.69 12.79 41.27
N VAL A 140 8.64 11.98 41.16
CA VAL A 140 7.97 11.38 42.33
C VAL A 140 8.88 10.37 43.03
N LYS A 141 9.69 9.62 42.27
CA LYS A 141 10.62 8.64 42.84
C LYS A 141 11.74 9.35 43.62
N GLU A 142 12.32 10.41 43.06
CA GLU A 142 13.33 11.23 43.75
C GLU A 142 12.75 11.88 45.01
N ALA A 143 11.54 12.43 44.95
CA ALA A 143 10.88 13.03 46.11
C ALA A 143 10.55 12.01 47.23
N VAL A 144 10.29 10.75 46.88
CA VAL A 144 10.06 9.67 47.85
C VAL A 144 11.38 9.20 48.47
N GLU A 145 12.47 9.13 47.71
CA GLU A 145 13.80 8.82 48.24
C GLU A 145 14.31 9.92 49.19
N GLU A 146 14.13 11.20 48.84
CA GLU A 146 14.50 12.32 49.70
C GLU A 146 13.66 12.39 50.99
N ALA A 147 12.39 11.97 50.94
CA ALA A 147 11.53 11.90 52.13
C ALA A 147 11.79 10.67 53.03
N ALA A 148 12.63 9.72 52.57
CA ALA A 148 12.95 8.50 53.30
C ALA A 148 14.30 8.56 54.04
N GLU A 149 15.10 9.62 53.83
CA GLU A 149 16.32 9.96 54.58
C GLU A 149 16.01 10.87 55.79
#